data_AF-A0A2D0HBF6-F1
#
_entry.id   AF-A0A2D0HBF6-F1
#
_cell.length_a   1.000
_cell.length_b   1.000
_cell.length_c   1.000
_cell.angle_alpha   90.00
_cell.angle_beta   90.00
_cell.angle_gamma   90.00
#
_symmetry.space_group_name_H-M   'P 1'
#
loop_
_entity.id
_entity.type
_entity.pdbx_description
1 polymer ?
#
loop_
_entity_poly.entity_id
_entity_poly.type
_entity_poly.pdbx_seq_one_letter_code
_entity_poly.pdbx_strand_id
1 'polypeptide(L)'
;MEETEKIVSQVEGVIRQTVPKDNLSLILDNIGLPTSGINLTYGYNGATIGQADADILVSLKESGSTFSYVKQLRQKLKATFPNYTFFF
;
A
#
# COMPACT_ATOMS: atom_id res chain seq x y z
N MET A 1 -1.77 -17.15 0.99
CA MET A 1 -0.92 -16.27 0.16
C MET A 1 -1.61 -15.91 -1.13
N GLU A 2 -2.09 -16.87 -1.93
CA GLU A 2 -2.77 -16.60 -3.22
C GLU A 2 -3.88 -15.54 -3.15
N GLU A 3 -4.78 -15.61 -2.14
CA GLU A 3 -5.85 -14.61 -1.99
C GLU A 3 -5.30 -13.22 -1.57
N THR A 4 -4.25 -13.18 -0.74
CA THR A 4 -3.63 -11.91 -0.31
C THR A 4 -2.93 -11.23 -1.49
N GLU A 5 -2.20 -11.98 -2.31
CA GLU A 5 -1.58 -11.49 -3.55
C GLU A 5 -2.61 -10.91 -4.51
N LYS A 6 -3.74 -11.60 -4.66
CA LYS A 6 -4.85 -11.12 -5.50
C LYS A 6 -5.43 -9.80 -5.02
N ILE A 7 -5.59 -9.63 -3.71
CA ILE A 7 -6.10 -8.37 -3.14
C ILE A 7 -5.07 -7.25 -3.25
N VAL A 8 -3.80 -7.54 -2.95
CA VAL A 8 -2.71 -6.56 -3.10
C VAL A 8 -2.63 -6.03 -4.53
N SER A 9 -2.68 -6.91 -5.53
CA SER A 9 -2.71 -6.50 -6.94
C SER A 9 -3.91 -5.61 -7.30
N GLN A 10 -5.08 -5.88 -6.72
CA GLN A 10 -6.25 -5.01 -6.91
C GLN A 10 -6.07 -3.64 -6.24
N VAL A 11 -5.48 -3.61 -5.05
CA VAL A 11 -5.16 -2.37 -4.33
C VAL A 11 -4.13 -1.54 -5.11
N GLU A 12 -3.08 -2.15 -5.65
CA GLU A 12 -2.13 -1.49 -6.56
C GLU A 12 -2.86 -0.86 -7.76
N GLY A 13 -3.84 -1.56 -8.33
CA GLY A 13 -4.68 -1.03 -9.40
C GLY A 13 -5.39 0.27 -9.02
N VAL A 14 -6.00 0.31 -7.81
CA VAL A 14 -6.64 1.52 -7.29
C VAL A 14 -5.62 2.64 -7.03
N ILE A 15 -4.41 2.29 -6.56
CA ILE A 15 -3.32 3.26 -6.37
C ILE A 15 -2.94 3.90 -7.70
N ARG A 16 -2.72 3.09 -8.75
CA ARG A 16 -2.36 3.56 -10.10
C ARG A 16 -3.46 4.39 -10.77
N GLN A 17 -4.73 4.16 -10.42
CA GLN A 17 -5.85 4.99 -10.88
C GLN A 17 -5.97 6.31 -10.10
N THR A 18 -5.35 6.42 -8.93
CA THR A 18 -5.46 7.59 -8.06
C THR A 18 -4.24 8.49 -8.15
N VAL A 19 -3.06 7.90 -8.29
CA VAL A 19 -1.79 8.61 -8.47
C VAL A 19 -1.45 8.61 -9.98
N PRO A 20 -1.38 9.79 -10.63
CA PRO A 20 -0.96 9.87 -12.03
C PRO A 20 0.39 9.21 -12.25
N LYS A 21 0.57 8.52 -13.39
CA LYS A 21 1.81 7.82 -13.74
C LYS A 21 3.05 8.74 -13.70
N ASP A 22 2.87 10.01 -14.03
CA ASP A 22 3.96 10.98 -13.99
C ASP A 22 4.41 11.31 -12.56
N ASN A 23 3.52 11.20 -11.58
CA ASN A 23 3.82 11.42 -10.16
C ASN A 23 4.18 10.14 -9.40
N LEU A 24 3.96 8.96 -9.97
CA LEU A 24 4.27 7.68 -9.35
C LEU A 24 5.70 7.23 -9.71
N SER A 25 6.53 6.97 -8.70
CA SER A 25 7.91 6.50 -8.87
C SER A 25 8.01 4.98 -8.77
N LEU A 26 7.60 4.42 -7.63
CA LEU A 26 7.75 3.01 -7.30
C LEU A 26 6.58 2.54 -6.43
N ILE A 27 6.17 1.28 -6.62
CA ILE A 27 5.31 0.55 -5.68
C ILE A 27 6.06 -0.73 -5.29
N LEU A 28 6.15 -1.02 -4.00
CA LEU A 28 6.72 -2.24 -3.45
C LEU A 28 5.70 -2.90 -2.52
N ASP A 29 5.44 -4.19 -2.74
CA ASP A 29 4.51 -4.98 -1.92
C ASP A 29 5.28 -5.99 -1.07
N ASN A 30 5.03 -5.99 0.24
CA ASN A 30 5.49 -7.03 1.16
C ASN A 30 4.27 -7.80 1.65
N ILE A 31 4.17 -9.10 1.32
CA ILE A 31 3.01 -9.93 1.62
C ILE A 31 3.39 -11.00 2.65
N GLY A 32 2.74 -10.97 3.82
CA GLY A 32 3.05 -11.89 4.92
C GLY A 32 4.33 -11.52 5.69
N LEU A 33 5.00 -12.52 6.28
CA LEU A 33 6.23 -12.31 7.06
C LEU A 33 7.43 -12.04 6.12
N PRO A 34 8.25 -11.01 6.38
CA PRO A 34 9.38 -10.69 5.53
C PRO A 34 10.43 -11.82 5.54
N THR A 35 10.90 -12.25 4.36
CA THR A 35 11.98 -13.25 4.21
C THR A 35 13.38 -12.68 4.47
N SER A 36 13.51 -11.40 4.81
CA SER A 36 14.81 -10.77 5.05
C SER A 36 14.73 -9.76 6.20
N GLY A 37 15.48 -10.04 7.26
CA GLY A 37 15.54 -9.26 8.51
C GLY A 37 16.25 -7.90 8.42
N ILE A 38 16.16 -7.20 7.27
CA ILE A 38 16.84 -5.91 7.04
C ILE A 38 15.82 -4.83 6.60
N ASN A 39 14.71 -4.68 7.33
CA ASN A 39 13.83 -3.53 7.11
C ASN A 39 13.16 -3.01 8.40
N LEU A 40 13.91 -2.95 9.51
CA LEU A 40 13.43 -2.41 10.80
C LEU A 40 13.94 -0.98 11.09
N THR A 41 14.62 -0.33 10.14
CA THR A 41 15.32 0.91 10.43
C THR A 41 14.72 2.03 9.59
N TYR A 42 13.97 2.91 10.26
CA TYR A 42 13.30 4.13 9.80
C TYR A 42 11.84 3.99 9.35
N GLY A 43 10.93 3.81 10.33
CA GLY A 43 9.53 4.27 10.20
C GLY A 43 8.44 3.19 10.13
N TYR A 44 8.75 1.94 10.50
CA TYR A 44 7.78 0.85 10.44
C TYR A 44 6.83 0.88 11.65
N ASN A 45 5.65 1.48 11.47
CA ASN A 45 4.55 1.45 12.45
C ASN A 45 3.46 0.42 12.08
N GLY A 46 3.69 -0.44 11.10
CA GLY A 46 2.75 -1.48 10.70
C GLY A 46 3.24 -2.81 11.22
N ALA A 47 2.92 -3.17 12.46
CA ALA A 47 3.14 -4.55 12.87
C ALA A 47 2.34 -5.46 11.91
N THR A 48 3.01 -6.20 11.03
CA THR A 48 2.44 -7.39 10.40
C THR A 48 2.14 -8.38 11.53
N ILE A 49 0.89 -8.39 11.99
CA ILE A 49 0.42 -9.17 13.15
C ILE A 49 0.00 -10.59 12.70
N GLY A 50 -0.16 -10.87 11.39
CA GLY A 50 -0.41 -12.22 10.87
C GLY A 50 -0.11 -12.46 9.39
N GLN A 51 -0.22 -13.72 8.95
CA GLN A 51 -0.07 -14.18 7.54
C GLN A 51 -1.04 -13.50 6.54
N ALA A 52 -2.04 -12.78 7.03
CA ALA A 52 -3.04 -12.08 6.23
C ALA A 52 -2.69 -10.61 5.98
N ASP A 53 -1.62 -10.09 6.57
CA ASP A 53 -1.23 -8.68 6.43
C ASP A 53 -0.29 -8.48 5.23
N ALA A 54 -0.40 -7.31 4.61
CA ALA A 54 0.47 -6.88 3.54
C ALA A 54 0.75 -5.38 3.65
N ASP A 55 1.99 -4.98 3.36
CA ASP A 55 2.39 -3.59 3.27
C ASP A 55 2.62 -3.20 1.81
N ILE A 56 2.04 -2.07 1.41
CA ILE A 56 2.23 -1.49 0.08
C ILE A 56 2.92 -0.15 0.23
N LEU A 57 4.20 -0.09 -0.15
CA LEU A 57 5.02 1.11 -0.09
C LEU A 57 4.97 1.84 -1.42
N VAL A 58 4.48 3.09 -1.40
CA VAL A 58 4.34 3.93 -2.59
C VAL A 58 5.30 5.10 -2.53
N SER A 59 6.19 5.19 -3.52
CA SER A 59 7.08 6.33 -3.71
C SER A 59 6.52 7.26 -4.79
N LEU A 60 6.49 8.56 -4.49
CA LEU A 60 6.08 9.61 -5.43
C LEU A 60 7.31 10.31 -5.99
N LYS A 61 7.23 10.81 -7.22
CA LYS A 61 8.20 11.76 -7.77
C LYS A 61 8.03 13.12 -7.08
N GLU A 62 9.01 14.02 -7.18
CA GLU A 62 9.04 15.35 -6.53
C GLU A 62 7.93 16.32 -7.03
N SER A 63 6.67 15.93 -6.92
CA SER A 63 5.52 16.74 -7.32
C SER A 63 4.23 16.27 -6.62
N GLY A 64 3.67 17.15 -5.79
CA GLY A 64 2.34 17.01 -5.20
C GLY A 64 2.33 16.75 -3.69
N SER A 65 1.16 16.94 -3.08
CA SER A 65 0.96 16.68 -1.66
C SER A 65 0.61 15.20 -1.46
N THR A 66 1.50 14.42 -0.84
CA THR A 66 1.23 13.04 -0.41
C THR A 66 -0.10 12.93 0.35
N PHE A 67 -0.40 13.93 1.18
CA PHE A 67 -1.64 13.99 1.95
C PHE A 67 -2.90 13.99 1.06
N SER A 68 -2.86 14.67 -0.08
CA SER A 68 -3.99 14.71 -1.02
C SER A 68 -4.28 13.34 -1.65
N TYR A 69 -3.24 12.57 -1.96
CA TYR A 69 -3.38 11.21 -2.47
C TYR A 69 -3.85 10.25 -1.37
N VAL A 70 -3.26 10.33 -0.18
CA VAL A 70 -3.69 9.53 0.98
C VAL A 70 -5.18 9.74 1.29
N LYS A 71 -5.66 10.99 1.26
CA LYS A 71 -7.08 11.30 1.47
C LYS A 71 -7.98 10.62 0.43
N GLN A 72 -7.60 10.68 -0.84
CA GLN A 72 -8.36 10.05 -1.94
C GLN A 72 -8.33 8.52 -1.85
N LEU A 73 -7.16 7.94 -1.58
CA LEU A 73 -6.97 6.50 -1.42
C LEU A 73 -7.80 5.97 -0.25
N ARG A 74 -7.80 6.66 0.89
CA ARG A 74 -8.62 6.28 2.05
C ARG A 74 -10.11 6.18 1.70
N GLN A 75 -10.62 7.11 0.89
CA GLN A 75 -12.02 7.09 0.46
C GLN A 75 -12.30 5.97 -0.53
N LYS A 76 -11.48 5.84 -1.58
CA LYS A 76 -11.67 4.82 -2.63
C LYS A 76 -11.50 3.41 -2.10
N LEU A 77 -10.41 3.14 -1.37
CA LEU A 77 -10.12 1.80 -0.85
C LEU A 77 -11.18 1.33 0.13
N LYS A 78 -11.68 2.21 1.01
CA LYS A 78 -12.81 1.88 1.90
C LYS A 78 -14.09 1.54 1.12
N ALA A 79 -14.35 2.24 0.01
CA ALA A 79 -15.54 1.98 -0.81
C ALA A 79 -15.40 0.69 -1.66
N THR A 80 -14.22 0.43 -2.20
CA THR A 80 -13.95 -0.73 -3.07
C THR A 80 -13.75 -2.02 -2.28
N PHE A 81 -13.18 -1.94 -1.08
CA PHE A 81 -12.78 -3.09 -0.25
C PHE A 81 -13.38 -2.97 1.17
N PRO A 82 -14.71 -3.02 1.32
CA PRO A 82 -15.37 -2.76 2.61
C PRO A 82 -15.04 -3.79 3.70
N ASN A 83 -14.55 -4.97 3.32
CA ASN A 83 -14.18 -6.05 4.23
C ASN A 83 -12.71 -5.99 4.67
N TYR A 84 -11.93 -5.01 4.21
CA TYR A 84 -10.52 -4.86 4.51
C TYR A 84 -10.25 -3.56 5.28
N THR A 85 -9.26 -3.59 6.16
CA THR A 85 -8.83 -2.41 6.93
C THR A 85 -7.54 -1.87 6.34
N PHE A 86 -7.48 -0.55 6.13
CA PHE A 86 -6.32 0.13 5.58
C PHE A 86 -5.77 1.16 6.57
N PHE A 87 -4.45 1.17 6.70
CA PHE A 87 -3.68 2.13 7.49
C PHE A 87 -2.78 2.96 6.55
N PHE A 88 -2.51 4.22 6.91
CA PHE A 88 -1.78 5.19 6.08
C PHE A 88 -0.89 6.09 6.95
#